data_AF-A0A534LD58-F1
#
_entry.id   AF-A0A534LD58-F1
#
_cell.length_a   1.000
_cell.length_b   1.000
_cell.length_c   1.000
_cell.angle_alpha   90.00
_cell.angle_beta   90.00
_cell.angle_gamma   90.00
#
_symmetry.space_group_name_H-M   'P 1'
#
loop_
_entity.id
_entity.type
_entity.pdbx_description
1 polymer ?
#
loop_
_entity_poly.entity_id
_entity_poly.type
_entity_poly.pdbx_seq_one_letter_code
_entity_poly.pdbx_strand_id
1 'polypeptide(L)'
;VGRILIWNRLREEGLEGIQIRGLRQKLQIIFQDPYESLNPKHSVYDIVAEPLIVNGLGRNRAETEARVEQALTDAGLRPPRDFLFRYPHELSGGQRQRVSIAGALVLD
;
A
#
# COMPACT_ATOMS: atom_id res chain seq x y z
N VAL A 1 9.00 17.33 14.80
CA VAL A 1 9.97 16.82 15.82
C VAL A 1 9.46 15.48 16.34
N GLY A 2 9.84 14.37 15.71
CA GLY A 2 9.46 13.02 16.14
C GLY A 2 10.64 12.32 16.79
N ARG A 3 10.57 12.04 18.09
CA ARG A 3 11.59 11.27 18.83
C ARG A 3 11.37 9.78 18.55
N ILE A 4 12.26 9.18 17.77
CA ILE A 4 12.38 7.72 17.67
C ILE A 4 13.06 7.23 18.96
N LEU A 5 12.34 6.42 19.74
CA LEU A 5 12.82 5.70 20.93
C LEU A 5 13.74 4.52 20.55
N ILE A 6 14.73 4.77 19.69
CA ILE A 6 15.84 3.85 19.38
C ILE A 6 17.18 4.59 19.56
N TRP A 7 17.18 5.75 20.24
CA TRP A 7 18.38 6.58 20.32
C TRP A 7 19.30 6.23 21.50
N ASN A 8 18.80 5.56 22.54
CA ASN A 8 19.58 5.38 23.77
C ASN A 8 20.45 4.11 23.83
N ARG A 9 20.34 3.21 22.83
CA ARG A 9 21.14 1.97 22.79
C ARG A 9 22.18 1.94 21.66
N LEU A 10 22.07 2.83 20.67
CA LEU A 10 22.95 2.86 19.50
C LEU A 10 24.12 3.84 19.61
N ARG A 11 24.30 4.49 20.76
CA ARG A 11 25.34 5.50 20.93
C ARG A 11 26.67 4.94 21.44
N GLU A 12 26.66 3.74 22.03
CA GLU A 12 27.88 3.11 22.59
C GLU A 12 28.57 2.16 21.61
N GLU A 13 27.83 1.58 20.66
CA GLU A 13 28.40 0.68 19.65
C GLU A 13 28.24 1.34 18.28
N GLY A 14 29.36 1.78 17.70
CA GLY A 14 29.40 2.35 16.35
C GLY A 14 28.72 1.43 15.32
N LEU A 15 28.20 2.04 14.25
CA LEU A 15 27.41 1.37 13.20
C LEU A 15 28.18 0.31 12.39
N GLU A 16 29.46 0.07 12.69
CA GLU A 16 30.31 -0.91 12.01
C GLU A 16 30.04 -2.36 12.45
N GLY A 17 29.39 -2.58 13.60
CA GLY A 17 29.19 -3.93 14.16
C GLY A 17 27.82 -4.57 13.86
N ILE A 18 26.83 -3.81 13.41
CA ILE A 18 25.47 -4.33 13.26
C ILE A 18 25.31 -4.83 11.82
N GLN A 19 25.21 -6.15 11.64
CA GLN A 19 24.77 -6.75 10.38
C GLN A 19 23.34 -6.27 10.06
N ILE A 20 23.25 -5.13 9.38
CA ILE A 20 21.99 -4.49 8.95
C ILE A 20 21.13 -5.45 8.13
N ARG A 21 21.73 -6.47 7.49
CA ARG A 21 21.02 -7.55 6.78
C ARG A 21 20.07 -8.35 7.68
N GLY A 22 20.47 -8.73 8.89
CA GLY A 22 19.64 -9.53 9.79
C GLY A 22 18.48 -8.74 10.40
N LEU A 23 18.68 -7.44 10.61
CA LEU A 23 17.66 -6.53 11.10
C LEU A 23 16.62 -6.18 10.03
N ARG A 24 17.00 -6.09 8.75
CA ARG A 24 16.04 -5.90 7.63
C ARG A 24 15.01 -7.03 7.51
N GLN A 25 15.36 -8.25 7.90
CA GLN A 25 14.41 -9.38 7.86
C GLN A 25 13.39 -9.36 9.00
N LYS A 26 13.66 -8.63 10.09
CA LYS A 26 12.80 -8.54 11.29
C LYS A 26 12.14 -7.17 11.47
N LEU A 27 12.60 -6.17 10.73
CA LEU A 27 12.06 -4.81 10.72
C LEU A 27 11.35 -4.56 9.41
N GLN A 28 10.02 -4.59 9.42
CA GLN A 28 9.26 -3.90 8.39
C GLN A 28 9.53 -2.40 8.54
N ILE A 29 10.24 -1.83 7.58
CA ILE A 29 10.44 -0.39 7.49
C ILE A 29 9.09 0.23 7.14
N ILE A 30 8.46 0.89 8.10
CA ILE A 30 7.29 1.73 7.87
C ILE A 30 7.83 3.12 7.51
N PHE A 31 7.75 3.47 6.22
CA PHE A 31 7.98 4.85 5.80
C PHE A 31 6.86 5.72 6.39
N GLN A 32 7.25 6.88 6.94
CA GLN A 32 6.33 7.85 7.54
C GLN A 32 5.49 8.55 6.46
N ASP A 33 4.55 7.81 5.85
CA ASP A 33 3.15 8.14 5.60
C ASP A 33 2.60 7.16 4.55
N PRO A 34 1.75 6.18 4.92
CA PRO A 34 1.14 5.25 3.96
C PRO A 34 0.17 5.95 2.96
N TYR A 35 0.02 7.28 3.07
CA TYR A 35 -0.79 8.10 2.19
C TYR A 35 -0.04 8.63 0.96
N GLU A 36 1.30 8.70 0.99
CA GLU A 36 2.11 9.18 -0.15
C GLU A 36 2.49 8.08 -1.16
N SER A 37 2.17 6.80 -0.89
CA SER A 37 2.54 5.71 -1.79
C SER A 37 1.60 5.54 -3.00
N LEU A 38 0.44 6.21 -3.01
CA LEU A 38 -0.46 6.16 -4.16
C LEU A 38 0.03 7.13 -5.22
N ASN A 39 0.33 6.62 -6.41
CA ASN A 39 0.71 7.47 -7.55
C ASN A 39 -0.46 8.42 -7.87
N PRO A 40 -0.30 9.75 -7.74
CA PRO A 40 -1.40 10.70 -7.88
C PRO A 40 -1.95 10.78 -9.31
N LYS A 41 -1.23 10.23 -10.29
CA LYS A 41 -1.63 10.18 -11.70
C LYS A 41 -2.51 8.97 -12.04
N HIS A 42 -2.64 8.02 -11.12
CA HIS A 42 -3.39 6.79 -11.35
C HIS A 42 -4.72 6.85 -10.60
N SER A 43 -5.77 6.33 -11.24
CA SER A 43 -7.06 6.14 -10.57
C SER A 43 -6.99 5.02 -9.54
N VAL A 44 -7.99 4.94 -8.65
CA VAL A 44 -8.12 3.81 -7.72
C VAL A 44 -8.14 2.48 -8.47
N TYR A 45 -8.85 2.39 -9.60
CA TYR A 45 -8.84 1.19 -10.43
C TYR A 45 -7.42 0.84 -10.89
N ASP A 46 -6.67 1.80 -11.42
CA ASP A 46 -5.31 1.54 -11.93
C ASP A 46 -4.37 1.07 -10.81
N ILE A 47 -4.48 1.70 -9.63
CA ILE A 47 -3.70 1.34 -8.44
C ILE A 47 -4.01 -0.08 -7.98
N VAL A 48 -5.29 -0.44 -7.85
CA VAL A 48 -5.70 -1.75 -7.34
C VAL A 48 -5.51 -2.84 -8.40
N ALA A 49 -5.57 -2.50 -9.70
CA ALA A 49 -5.33 -3.45 -10.78
C ALA A 49 -3.83 -3.69 -11.05
N GLU A 50 -2.93 -2.78 -10.66
CA GLU A 50 -1.49 -2.88 -10.92
C GLU A 50 -0.89 -4.25 -10.51
N PRO A 51 -1.17 -4.80 -9.30
CA PRO A 51 -0.64 -6.10 -8.91
C PRO A 51 -1.11 -7.24 -9.82
N LEU A 52 -2.36 -7.21 -10.31
CA LEU A 52 -2.85 -8.20 -11.27
C LEU A 52 -2.11 -8.12 -12.61
N ILE A 53 -1.85 -6.90 -13.08
CA ILE A 53 -1.18 -6.66 -14.37
C ILE A 53 0.29 -7.09 -14.29
N VAL A 54 1.01 -6.66 -13.25
CA VAL A 54 2.44 -6.97 -13.05
C VAL A 54 2.68 -8.47 -12.89
N ASN A 55 1.75 -9.20 -12.27
CA ASN A 55 1.85 -10.65 -12.10
C ASN A 55 1.24 -11.46 -13.27
N GLY A 56 0.76 -10.81 -14.34
CA GLY A 56 0.16 -11.50 -15.49
C GLY A 56 -1.17 -12.21 -15.20
N LEU A 57 -1.88 -11.77 -14.15
CA LEU A 57 -3.16 -12.33 -13.69
C LEU A 57 -4.38 -11.58 -14.26
N GLY A 58 -4.17 -10.43 -14.91
CA GLY A 58 -5.22 -9.67 -15.60
C GLY A 58 -5.60 -10.26 -16.96
N ARG A 59 -6.23 -11.45 -16.98
CA ARG A 59 -6.53 -12.22 -18.20
C ARG A 59 -7.49 -11.52 -19.16
N ASN A 60 -8.50 -10.83 -18.63
CA ASN A 60 -9.43 -10.01 -19.40
C ASN A 60 -9.94 -8.84 -18.55
N ARG A 61 -10.45 -7.79 -19.21
CA ARG A 61 -10.86 -6.55 -18.55
C ARG A 61 -11.98 -6.78 -17.52
N ALA A 62 -12.99 -7.59 -17.85
CA ALA A 62 -14.13 -7.81 -16.98
C ALA A 62 -13.75 -8.57 -15.70
N GLU A 63 -12.86 -9.56 -15.80
CA GLU A 63 -12.32 -10.30 -14.66
C GLU A 63 -11.47 -9.42 -13.76
N THR A 64 -10.60 -8.59 -14.33
CA THR A 64 -9.81 -7.61 -13.57
C THR A 64 -10.71 -6.64 -12.82
N GLU A 65 -11.73 -6.09 -13.49
CA GLU A 65 -12.68 -5.16 -12.88
C GLU A 65 -13.45 -5.81 -11.73
N ALA A 66 -13.94 -7.04 -11.91
CA ALA A 66 -14.63 -7.78 -10.84
C ALA A 66 -13.72 -8.03 -9.63
N ARG A 67 -12.45 -8.40 -9.84
CA ARG A 67 -11.48 -8.60 -8.76
C ARG A 67 -11.17 -7.29 -8.02
N VAL A 68 -11.02 -6.20 -8.76
CA VAL A 68 -10.81 -4.86 -8.18
C VAL A 68 -12.03 -4.44 -7.35
N GLU A 69 -13.25 -4.59 -7.86
CA GLU A 69 -14.47 -4.26 -7.12
C GLU A 69 -14.61 -5.09 -5.84
N GLN A 70 -14.27 -6.38 -5.89
CA GLN A 70 -14.28 -7.27 -4.74
C GLN A 70 -13.24 -6.83 -3.69
N ALA A 71 -11.99 -6.59 -4.10
CA ALA A 71 -10.93 -6.14 -3.20
C ALA A 71 -11.25 -4.79 -2.53
N LEU A 72 -11.85 -3.85 -3.26
CA LEU A 72 -12.34 -2.59 -2.71
C LEU A 72 -13.45 -2.81 -1.67
N THR A 73 -14.39 -3.72 -1.95
CA THR A 73 -15.47 -4.08 -1.04
C THR A 73 -14.95 -4.70 0.25
N ASP A 74 -13.94 -5.56 0.15
CA ASP A 74 -13.29 -6.25 1.29
C ASP A 74 -12.45 -5.29 2.13
N ALA A 75 -11.80 -4.31 1.49
CA ALA A 75 -11.16 -3.19 2.18
C ALA A 75 -12.17 -2.18 2.78
N GLY A 76 -13.47 -2.37 2.57
CA GLY A 76 -14.54 -1.55 3.15
C GLY A 76 -14.83 -0.25 2.40
N LEU A 77 -14.48 -0.17 1.11
CA LEU A 77 -14.89 0.90 0.20
C LEU A 77 -16.18 0.47 -0.51
N ARG A 78 -17.33 0.93 0.00
CA ARG A 78 -18.65 0.53 -0.48
C ARG A 78 -19.52 1.77 -0.80
N PRO A 79 -20.25 1.76 -1.93
CA PRO A 79 -20.14 0.80 -3.03
C PRO A 79 -18.82 1.00 -3.81
N PRO A 80 -18.13 -0.07 -4.25
CA PRO A 80 -16.79 0.04 -4.84
C PRO A 80 -16.75 0.89 -6.11
N ARG A 81 -17.84 0.87 -6.90
CA ARG A 81 -17.99 1.63 -8.15
C ARG A 81 -17.85 3.13 -7.98
N ASP A 82 -18.19 3.67 -6.80
CA ASP A 82 -18.06 5.10 -6.51
C ASP A 82 -16.60 5.56 -6.41
N PHE A 83 -15.67 4.60 -6.26
CA PHE A 83 -14.25 4.86 -6.05
C PHE A 83 -13.39 4.59 -7.26
N LEU A 84 -13.78 3.67 -8.16
CA LEU A 84 -12.94 3.16 -9.27
C LEU A 84 -12.22 4.26 -10.05
N PHE A 85 -12.93 5.32 -10.40
CA PHE A 85 -12.41 6.41 -11.24
C PHE A 85 -11.89 7.61 -10.45
N ARG A 86 -11.95 7.55 -9.11
CA ARG A 86 -11.39 8.61 -8.27
C ARG A 86 -9.87 8.54 -8.27
N TYR A 87 -9.26 9.68 -8.02
CA TYR A 87 -7.83 9.83 -7.81
C TYR A 87 -7.51 10.01 -6.32
N PRO A 88 -6.26 9.75 -5.88
CA PRO A 88 -5.88 9.81 -4.47
C PRO A 88 -6.20 11.13 -3.75
N HIS A 89 -6.22 12.26 -4.49
CA HIS A 89 -6.53 13.58 -3.94
C HIS A 89 -8.03 13.79 -3.65
N GLU A 90 -8.91 12.97 -4.23
CA GLU A 90 -10.37 13.01 -4.03
C GLU A 90 -10.83 12.13 -2.86
N LEU A 91 -9.88 11.46 -2.19
CA LEU A 91 -10.13 10.54 -1.10
C LEU A 91 -9.77 11.16 0.24
N SER A 92 -10.49 10.77 1.30
CA SER A 92 -10.03 11.01 2.67
C SER A 92 -8.78 10.19 2.97
N GLY A 93 -8.06 10.54 4.06
CA GLY A 93 -6.90 9.74 4.51
C GLY A 93 -7.30 8.27 4.71
N GLY A 94 -8.34 8.01 5.50
CA GLY A 94 -8.83 6.65 5.73
C GLY A 94 -9.24 5.90 4.45
N GLN A 95 -9.76 6.60 3.44
CA GLN A 95 -10.07 5.99 2.14
C GLN A 95 -8.80 5.63 1.36
N ARG A 96 -7.77 6.49 1.34
CA ARG A 96 -6.47 6.16 0.74
C ARG A 96 -5.85 4.91 1.37
N GLN A 97 -5.93 4.78 2.70
CA GLN A 97 -5.45 3.57 3.38
C GLN A 97 -6.20 2.32 2.92
N ARG A 98 -7.53 2.40 2.76
CA ARG A 98 -8.34 1.28 2.25
C ARG A 98 -8.00 0.93 0.80
N VAL A 99 -7.67 1.90 -0.05
CA VAL A 99 -7.20 1.63 -1.42
C VAL A 99 -5.88 0.84 -1.40
N SER A 100 -4.93 1.21 -0.54
CA SER A 100 -3.68 0.45 -0.37
C SER A 100 -3.93 -0.98 0.13
N ILE A 101 -4.89 -1.17 1.06
CA ILE A 101 -5.30 -2.50 1.52
C ILE A 101 -5.92 -3.31 0.37
N ALA A 102 -6.81 -2.69 -0.43
CA ALA A 102 -7.41 -3.35 -1.59
C ALA A 102 -6.36 -3.82 -2.59
N GLY A 103 -5.33 -3.02 -2.86
CA GLY A 103 -4.20 -3.42 -3.71
C GLY A 103 -3.44 -4.65 -3.20
N ALA A 104 -3.39 -4.88 -1.88
CA ALA A 104 -2.81 -6.10 -1.33
C ALA A 104 -3.76 -7.31 -1.46
N LEU A 105 -5.07 -7.10 -1.24
CA LEU A 105 -6.09 -8.15 -1.26
C LEU A 105 -6.43 -8.65 -2.67
N VAL A 106 -6.16 -7.86 -3.71
CA VAL A 106 -6.56 -8.19 -5.10
C VAL A 106 -5.89 -9.46 -5.65
N LEU A 107 -4.82 -9.93 -5.01
CA LEU A 107 -4.09 -11.15 -5.39
C LEU A 107 -4.63 -12.43 -4.73
N ASP A 108 -5.49 -12.30 -3.71
CA ASP A 108 -6.16 -13.42 -3.05
C ASP A 108 -7.26 -14.03 -3.95
#